data_AF-A0A524CTL8-F1
#
_entry.id   AF-A0A524CTL8-F1
#
_cell.length_a   1.000
_cell.length_b   1.000
_cell.length_c   1.000
_cell.angle_alpha   90.00
_cell.angle_beta   90.00
_cell.angle_gamma   90.00
#
_symmetry.space_group_name_H-M   'P 1'
#
loop_
_entity.id
_entity.type
_entity.pdbx_description
1 polymer ?
#
loop_
_entity_poly.entity_id
_entity_poly.type
_entity_poly.pdbx_seq_one_letter_code
_entity_poly.pdbx_strand_id
1 'polypeptide(L)'
;VNSEGFFLAGNPGNKEFNAWMEEWFEDYLRHGNADWESETVLLFGISSDGWISSFPDIFSPRPPLEVNRMHYLCREVGVDWKALLPDGFSVHELDEHILEDDNLEMPDHLRFWIKMNWGNSENYLKHGFGTCVVHENAIVSYSLADCVHGDECEIGIQTIEAFRRRGLATVTAAANVEAALKKGFRLVGWHTHDYNEASQKTAEKVGFVLERRYTQYECHRFEAVHIAETGLRLYFEGKHQMAAETFEKAFTTGGVDAWVYSLAARVYAILGNTDRALELLHVAIDMGWANIQATQHADFDNLRLSPEWEVLVGRVKKNAAKDS
;
A
#
# COMPACT_ATOMS: atom_id res chain seq x y z
N VAL A 1 -1.39 -15.64 -12.47
CA VAL A 1 -0.13 -14.86 -12.62
C VAL A 1 -0.05 -13.96 -11.39
N ASN A 2 1.13 -13.75 -10.81
CA ASN A 2 1.32 -12.72 -9.79
C ASN A 2 1.80 -11.49 -10.55
N SER A 3 1.05 -10.38 -10.47
CA SER A 3 1.22 -9.20 -11.31
C SER A 3 2.33 -8.26 -10.85
N GLU A 4 2.81 -8.43 -9.62
CA GLU A 4 3.73 -7.48 -8.98
C GLU A 4 5.12 -8.09 -8.74
N GLY A 5 6.15 -7.35 -9.15
CA GLY A 5 7.55 -7.59 -8.78
C GLY A 5 8.30 -8.61 -9.65
N PHE A 6 9.50 -8.94 -9.19
CA PHE A 6 10.43 -9.85 -9.86
C PHE A 6 10.11 -11.33 -9.54
N PHE A 7 10.69 -12.24 -10.31
CA PHE A 7 10.59 -13.68 -10.04
C PHE A 7 11.97 -14.32 -9.99
N LEU A 8 12.29 -14.92 -8.85
CA LEU A 8 13.50 -15.70 -8.65
C LEU A 8 13.21 -17.17 -8.98
N ALA A 9 13.70 -17.59 -10.15
CA ALA A 9 13.40 -18.90 -10.72
C ALA A 9 14.65 -19.68 -11.14
N GLY A 10 14.53 -21.00 -11.22
CA GLY A 10 15.63 -21.89 -11.63
C GLY A 10 16.20 -22.72 -10.48
N ASN A 11 17.50 -23.03 -10.55
CA ASN A 11 18.19 -23.87 -9.56
C ASN A 11 18.77 -23.02 -8.41
N PRO A 12 18.24 -23.11 -7.17
CA PRO A 12 18.73 -22.36 -6.02
C PRO A 12 20.20 -22.63 -5.65
N GLY A 13 20.72 -23.80 -6.03
CA GLY A 13 22.10 -24.21 -5.76
C GLY A 13 23.12 -23.71 -6.79
N ASN A 14 22.74 -22.88 -7.75
CA ASN A 14 23.66 -22.32 -8.72
C ASN A 14 24.55 -21.25 -8.09
N LYS A 15 25.73 -21.64 -7.63
CA LYS A 15 26.69 -20.75 -6.95
C LYS A 15 27.17 -19.59 -7.80
N GLU A 16 27.34 -19.78 -9.11
CA GLU A 16 27.77 -18.71 -10.02
C GLU A 16 26.69 -17.63 -10.13
N PHE A 17 25.43 -18.04 -10.29
CA PHE A 17 24.30 -17.12 -10.30
C PHE A 17 24.11 -16.42 -8.94
N ASN A 18 24.21 -17.14 -7.83
CA ASN A 18 24.04 -16.56 -6.50
C ASN A 18 25.10 -15.50 -6.19
N ALA A 19 26.36 -15.73 -6.59
CA ALA A 19 27.42 -14.73 -6.44
C ALA A 19 27.17 -13.48 -7.30
N TRP A 20 26.72 -13.67 -8.55
CA TRP A 20 26.32 -12.54 -9.40
C TRP A 20 25.13 -11.76 -8.80
N MET A 21 24.13 -12.46 -8.26
CA MET A 21 22.97 -11.84 -7.61
C MET A 21 23.36 -11.06 -6.35
N GLU A 22 24.30 -11.56 -5.56
CA GLU A 22 24.83 -10.86 -4.38
C GLU A 22 25.47 -9.52 -4.77
N GLU A 23 26.38 -9.53 -5.76
CA GLU A 23 27.02 -8.32 -6.28
C GLU A 23 25.99 -7.33 -6.86
N TRP A 24 25.03 -7.84 -7.63
CA TRP A 24 23.95 -7.04 -8.19
C TRP A 24 23.06 -6.44 -7.10
N PHE A 25 22.73 -7.21 -6.07
CA PHE A 25 21.87 -6.76 -4.98
C PHE A 25 22.55 -5.66 -4.16
N GLU A 26 23.85 -5.79 -3.87
CA GLU A 26 24.59 -4.70 -3.24
C GLU A 26 24.63 -3.43 -4.09
N ASP A 27 24.77 -3.58 -5.41
CA ASP A 27 24.71 -2.44 -6.32
C ASP A 27 23.34 -1.77 -6.31
N TYR A 28 22.26 -2.57 -6.33
CA TYR A 28 20.89 -2.09 -6.15
C TYR A 28 20.72 -1.32 -4.83
N LEU A 29 21.28 -1.80 -3.72
CA LEU A 29 21.20 -1.09 -2.44
C LEU A 29 21.87 0.29 -2.51
N ARG A 30 23.01 0.37 -3.21
CA ARG A 30 23.77 1.62 -3.38
C ARG A 30 23.09 2.60 -4.33
N HIS A 31 22.70 2.14 -5.51
CA HIS A 31 22.33 3.00 -6.63
C HIS A 31 20.83 2.99 -6.96
N GLY A 32 20.09 1.98 -6.50
CA GLY A 32 18.72 1.72 -6.94
C GLY A 32 18.71 1.01 -8.29
N ASN A 33 17.54 0.88 -8.89
CA ASN A 33 17.39 0.30 -10.21
C ASN A 33 17.42 1.40 -11.27
N ALA A 34 18.35 1.32 -12.23
CA ALA A 34 18.47 2.32 -13.30
C ALA A 34 17.23 2.38 -14.22
N ASP A 35 16.52 1.26 -14.39
CA ASP A 35 15.30 1.21 -15.20
C ASP A 35 14.07 1.67 -14.40
N TRP A 36 14.17 1.71 -13.07
CA TRP A 36 13.07 1.99 -12.12
C TRP A 36 13.60 2.86 -10.97
N GLU A 37 14.13 4.05 -11.28
CA GLU A 37 14.89 4.89 -10.32
C GLU A 37 14.11 5.24 -9.04
N SER A 38 12.78 5.20 -9.08
CA SER A 38 11.88 5.45 -7.94
C SER A 38 11.60 4.21 -7.08
N GLU A 39 12.04 3.01 -7.49
CA GLU A 39 11.75 1.77 -6.78
C GLU A 39 12.68 1.57 -5.59
N THR A 40 12.13 1.80 -4.40
CA THR A 40 12.83 1.67 -3.11
C THR A 40 12.63 0.32 -2.45
N VAL A 41 11.87 -0.57 -3.09
CA VAL A 41 11.54 -1.93 -2.63
C VAL A 41 11.73 -2.93 -3.76
N LEU A 42 12.53 -3.96 -3.51
CA LEU A 42 12.62 -5.13 -4.37
C LEU A 42 11.59 -6.15 -3.90
N LEU A 43 10.43 -6.21 -4.56
CA LEU A 43 9.40 -7.23 -4.31
C LEU A 43 9.57 -8.40 -5.28
N PHE A 44 9.57 -9.64 -4.79
CA PHE A 44 9.74 -10.80 -5.65
C PHE A 44 9.04 -12.07 -5.16
N GLY A 45 8.67 -12.94 -6.11
CA GLY A 45 8.24 -14.31 -5.86
C GLY A 45 9.38 -15.31 -6.07
N ILE A 46 9.27 -16.50 -5.49
CA ILE A 46 10.22 -17.61 -5.69
C ILE A 46 9.55 -18.79 -6.39
N SER A 47 10.28 -19.48 -7.26
CA SER A 47 9.80 -20.69 -7.95
C SER A 47 9.74 -21.94 -7.07
N SER A 48 10.50 -21.96 -5.97
CA SER A 48 10.54 -23.06 -5.00
C SER A 48 11.17 -22.61 -3.68
N ASP A 49 10.79 -23.24 -2.58
CA ASP A 49 11.31 -22.94 -1.23
C ASP A 49 12.82 -23.18 -1.08
N GLY A 50 13.43 -23.92 -2.02
CA GLY A 50 14.89 -24.09 -2.04
C GLY A 50 15.66 -22.77 -2.13
N TRP A 51 15.04 -21.71 -2.68
CA TRP A 51 15.62 -20.37 -2.72
C TRP A 51 15.80 -19.73 -1.34
N ILE A 52 14.96 -20.08 -0.36
CA ILE A 52 15.03 -19.52 1.00
C ILE A 52 16.38 -19.88 1.64
N SER A 53 16.91 -21.07 1.35
CA SER A 53 18.23 -21.49 1.85
C SER A 53 19.39 -20.71 1.21
N SER A 54 19.18 -20.09 0.06
CA SER A 54 20.19 -19.27 -0.65
C SER A 54 20.11 -17.79 -0.28
N PHE A 55 19.05 -17.34 0.40
CA PHE A 55 18.89 -15.95 0.79
C PHE A 55 20.03 -15.40 1.66
N PRO A 56 20.59 -16.15 2.63
CA PRO A 56 21.71 -15.65 3.42
C PRO A 56 22.95 -15.33 2.58
N ASP A 57 23.15 -16.03 1.46
CA ASP A 57 24.28 -15.79 0.54
C ASP A 57 24.00 -14.60 -0.38
N ILE A 58 22.75 -14.42 -0.85
CA ILE A 58 22.41 -13.41 -1.86
C ILE A 58 22.05 -12.05 -1.23
N PHE A 59 21.29 -12.09 -0.14
CA PHE A 59 20.60 -10.95 0.45
C PHE A 59 21.11 -10.63 1.87
N SER A 60 22.33 -11.05 2.21
CA SER A 60 22.90 -10.86 3.55
C SER A 60 22.78 -9.43 4.11
N PRO A 61 22.91 -8.34 3.32
CA PRO A 61 22.78 -6.98 3.86
C PRO A 61 21.33 -6.62 4.24
N ARG A 62 20.34 -7.29 3.63
CA ARG A 62 18.90 -7.11 3.82
C ARG A 62 18.17 -8.43 3.62
N PRO A 63 18.11 -9.28 4.66
CA PRO A 63 17.40 -10.55 4.58
C PRO A 63 15.96 -10.32 4.09
N PRO A 64 15.48 -11.09 3.09
CA PRO A 64 14.17 -10.83 2.52
C PRO A 64 13.07 -10.99 3.56
N LEU A 65 12.18 -10.02 3.63
CA LEU A 65 11.04 -10.05 4.53
C LEU A 65 9.90 -10.83 3.87
N GLU A 66 9.30 -11.78 4.59
CA GLU A 66 8.10 -12.46 4.11
C GLU A 66 6.92 -11.47 4.03
N VAL A 67 6.20 -11.54 2.93
CA VAL A 67 5.00 -10.76 2.63
C VAL A 67 3.88 -11.74 2.29
N ASN A 68 3.01 -11.99 3.25
CA ASN A 68 1.83 -12.81 3.02
C ASN A 68 0.76 -12.01 2.27
N ARG A 69 0.35 -12.52 1.13
CA ARG A 69 -0.60 -11.89 0.21
C ARG A 69 -1.80 -12.79 -0.01
N MET A 70 -2.91 -12.14 -0.32
CA MET A 70 -4.16 -12.75 -0.71
C MET A 70 -4.52 -12.24 -2.10
N HIS A 71 -4.93 -13.16 -2.97
CA HIS A 71 -5.39 -12.83 -4.31
C HIS A 71 -6.84 -13.24 -4.46
N TYR A 72 -7.63 -12.27 -4.89
CA TYR A 72 -9.07 -12.30 -4.98
C TYR A 72 -9.49 -12.16 -6.44
N LEU A 73 -10.56 -12.85 -6.83
CA LEU A 73 -11.06 -12.84 -8.20
C LEU A 73 -12.54 -12.46 -8.25
N CYS A 74 -12.90 -11.64 -9.22
CA CYS A 74 -14.27 -11.19 -9.46
C CYS A 74 -14.69 -11.42 -10.93
N ARG A 75 -15.92 -11.90 -11.12
CA ARG A 75 -16.53 -12.14 -12.43
C ARG A 75 -17.84 -11.40 -12.64
N GLU A 76 -18.43 -10.93 -11.54
CA GLU A 76 -19.67 -10.18 -11.53
C GLU A 76 -19.68 -9.27 -10.30
N VAL A 77 -20.26 -8.09 -10.43
CA VAL A 77 -20.37 -7.15 -9.31
C VAL A 77 -21.52 -7.60 -8.41
N GLY A 78 -21.21 -7.89 -7.14
CA GLY A 78 -22.16 -8.39 -6.14
C GLY A 78 -22.94 -7.30 -5.40
N VAL A 79 -22.79 -6.03 -5.79
CA VAL A 79 -23.37 -4.88 -5.09
C VAL A 79 -23.91 -3.83 -6.06
N ASP A 80 -25.08 -3.26 -5.75
CA ASP A 80 -25.57 -2.06 -6.43
C ASP A 80 -24.81 -0.83 -5.91
N TRP A 81 -23.67 -0.54 -6.54
CA TRP A 81 -22.82 0.57 -6.15
C TRP A 81 -23.48 1.94 -6.37
N LYS A 82 -24.45 2.05 -7.28
CA LYS A 82 -25.16 3.31 -7.53
C LYS A 82 -26.03 3.68 -6.34
N ALA A 83 -26.68 2.70 -5.73
CA ALA A 83 -27.45 2.88 -4.49
C ALA A 83 -26.57 3.19 -3.27
N LEU A 84 -25.26 2.88 -3.32
CA LEU A 84 -24.30 3.18 -2.25
C LEU A 84 -23.60 4.53 -2.41
N LEU A 85 -23.73 5.18 -3.57
CA LEU A 85 -23.12 6.48 -3.83
C LEU A 85 -23.79 7.56 -2.98
N PRO A 86 -23.08 8.24 -2.06
CA PRO A 86 -23.68 9.29 -1.26
C PRO A 86 -24.04 10.53 -2.10
N ASP A 87 -25.01 11.31 -1.63
CA ASP A 87 -25.38 12.58 -2.26
C ASP A 87 -24.17 13.53 -2.36
N GLY A 88 -24.08 14.27 -3.46
CA GLY A 88 -22.98 15.20 -3.74
C GLY A 88 -21.69 14.54 -4.28
N PHE A 89 -21.70 13.23 -4.49
CA PHE A 89 -20.62 12.51 -5.15
C PHE A 89 -21.06 12.04 -6.54
N SER A 90 -20.10 11.88 -7.44
CA SER A 90 -20.33 11.36 -8.80
C SER A 90 -19.23 10.38 -9.19
N VAL A 91 -19.56 9.40 -10.02
CA VAL A 91 -18.61 8.39 -10.53
C VAL A 91 -18.37 8.67 -12.01
N HIS A 92 -17.10 8.69 -12.42
CA HIS A 92 -16.67 8.94 -13.79
C HIS A 92 -15.67 7.88 -14.25
N GLU A 93 -15.61 7.64 -15.55
CA GLU A 93 -14.48 6.90 -16.13
C GLU A 93 -13.23 7.78 -16.07
N LEU A 94 -12.08 7.18 -15.78
CA LEU A 94 -10.79 7.86 -15.88
C LEU A 94 -10.38 7.87 -17.37
N ASP A 95 -10.99 8.75 -18.15
CA ASP A 95 -10.77 8.95 -19.57
C ASP A 95 -10.02 10.27 -19.86
N GLU A 96 -9.86 10.61 -21.14
CA GLU A 96 -9.16 11.83 -21.57
C GLU A 96 -9.81 13.09 -20.97
N HIS A 97 -11.15 13.13 -20.88
CA HIS A 97 -11.85 14.29 -20.34
C HIS A 97 -11.53 14.52 -18.86
N ILE A 98 -11.50 13.44 -18.05
CA ILE A 98 -11.14 13.54 -16.63
C ILE A 98 -9.64 13.84 -16.44
N LEU A 99 -8.76 13.26 -17.25
CA LEU A 99 -7.32 13.45 -17.10
C LEU A 99 -6.82 14.83 -17.55
N GLU A 100 -7.55 15.50 -18.44
CA GLU A 100 -7.21 16.81 -19.01
C GLU A 100 -8.03 17.97 -18.40
N ASP A 101 -8.92 17.71 -17.43
CA ASP A 101 -9.68 18.79 -16.78
C ASP A 101 -8.82 19.59 -15.80
N ASP A 102 -8.38 20.77 -16.23
CA ASP A 102 -7.62 21.72 -15.40
C ASP A 102 -8.38 22.22 -14.16
N ASN A 103 -9.70 22.06 -14.11
CA ASN A 103 -10.51 22.45 -12.94
C ASN A 103 -10.68 21.31 -11.93
N LEU A 104 -10.26 20.10 -12.28
CA LEU A 104 -10.38 18.92 -11.44
C LEU A 104 -9.07 18.62 -10.72
N GLU A 105 -9.10 18.67 -9.40
CA GLU A 105 -7.97 18.31 -8.57
C GLU A 105 -7.73 16.79 -8.63
N MET A 106 -6.60 16.41 -9.22
CA MET A 106 -6.17 15.02 -9.33
C MET A 106 -5.01 14.73 -8.35
N PRO A 107 -5.16 13.72 -7.46
CA PRO A 107 -4.12 13.32 -6.53
C PRO A 107 -2.82 12.92 -7.24
N ASP A 108 -1.67 13.36 -6.70
CA ASP A 108 -0.34 13.01 -7.22
C ASP A 108 -0.13 11.50 -7.31
N HIS A 109 -0.68 10.75 -6.36
CA HIS A 109 -0.60 9.29 -6.35
C HIS A 109 -1.33 8.64 -7.54
N LEU A 110 -2.42 9.23 -8.04
CA LEU A 110 -3.08 8.74 -9.27
C LEU A 110 -2.19 9.00 -10.49
N ARG A 111 -1.56 10.18 -10.58
CA ARG A 111 -0.58 10.50 -11.64
C ARG A 111 0.60 9.53 -11.62
N PHE A 112 1.10 9.23 -10.41
CA PHE A 112 2.15 8.26 -10.18
C PHE A 112 1.73 6.86 -10.64
N TRP A 113 0.55 6.37 -10.27
CA TRP A 113 0.04 5.06 -10.73
C TRP A 113 -0.09 4.96 -12.24
N ILE A 114 -0.62 6.00 -12.91
CA ILE A 114 -0.67 6.04 -14.38
C ILE A 114 0.75 5.91 -14.96
N LYS A 115 1.71 6.67 -14.43
CA LYS A 115 3.09 6.63 -14.90
C LYS A 115 3.76 5.28 -14.64
N MET A 116 3.61 4.70 -13.45
CA MET A 116 4.29 3.45 -13.09
C MET A 116 3.70 2.24 -13.82
N ASN A 117 2.37 2.17 -13.95
CA ASN A 117 1.70 1.01 -14.52
C ASN A 117 1.65 1.05 -16.05
N TRP A 118 1.62 2.25 -16.65
CA TRP A 118 1.40 2.43 -18.09
C TRP A 118 2.50 3.24 -18.78
N GLY A 119 3.48 3.77 -18.04
CA GLY A 119 4.56 4.62 -18.54
C GLY A 119 4.15 6.08 -18.74
N ASN A 120 2.97 6.33 -19.30
CA ASN A 120 2.39 7.66 -19.53
C ASN A 120 0.87 7.60 -19.73
N SER A 121 0.23 8.77 -19.76
CA SER A 121 -1.23 8.88 -19.95
C SER A 121 -1.72 8.39 -21.31
N GLU A 122 -0.95 8.55 -22.38
CA GLU A 122 -1.34 8.08 -23.74
C GLU A 122 -1.49 6.55 -23.77
N ASN A 123 -0.51 5.84 -23.22
CA ASN A 123 -0.56 4.38 -23.08
C ASN A 123 -1.71 3.93 -22.17
N TYR A 124 -1.94 4.65 -21.07
CA TYR A 124 -3.06 4.38 -20.18
C TYR A 124 -4.41 4.53 -20.91
N LEU A 125 -4.63 5.62 -21.65
CA LEU A 125 -5.88 5.84 -22.40
C LEU A 125 -6.11 4.80 -23.50
N LYS A 126 -5.02 4.25 -24.07
CA LYS A 126 -5.09 3.26 -25.13
C LYS A 126 -5.28 1.83 -24.64
N HIS A 127 -4.68 1.48 -23.50
CA HIS A 127 -4.55 0.08 -23.05
C HIS A 127 -5.12 -0.18 -21.65
N GLY A 128 -5.20 0.86 -20.82
CA GLY A 128 -5.76 0.80 -19.48
C GLY A 128 -7.22 1.21 -19.42
N PHE A 129 -7.73 1.24 -18.20
CA PHE A 129 -9.04 1.76 -17.84
C PHE A 129 -9.10 2.01 -16.34
N GLY A 130 -10.07 2.78 -15.91
CA GLY A 130 -10.31 3.07 -14.51
C GLY A 130 -11.58 3.86 -14.31
N THR A 131 -11.97 4.00 -13.05
CA THR A 131 -13.06 4.88 -12.62
C THR A 131 -12.63 5.68 -11.39
N CYS A 132 -13.18 6.87 -11.23
CA CYS A 132 -13.00 7.70 -10.06
C CYS A 132 -14.32 8.18 -9.48
N VAL A 133 -14.31 8.50 -8.19
CA VAL A 133 -15.35 9.26 -7.51
C VAL A 133 -14.85 10.70 -7.39
N VAL A 134 -15.68 11.62 -7.85
CA VAL A 134 -15.48 13.07 -7.75
C VAL A 134 -16.44 13.64 -6.72
N HIS A 135 -15.93 14.53 -5.89
CA HIS A 135 -16.71 15.37 -4.98
C HIS A 135 -16.29 16.82 -5.18
N GLU A 136 -17.26 17.69 -5.43
CA GLU A 136 -17.00 19.08 -5.85
C GLU A 136 -16.04 19.08 -7.06
N ASN A 137 -14.83 19.62 -6.90
CA ASN A 137 -13.83 19.71 -7.96
C ASN A 137 -12.60 18.82 -7.67
N ALA A 138 -12.74 17.72 -6.92
CA ALA A 138 -11.62 16.85 -6.58
C ALA A 138 -11.92 15.35 -6.78
N ILE A 139 -10.93 14.61 -7.27
CA ILE A 139 -10.94 13.15 -7.27
C ILE A 139 -10.63 12.64 -5.86
N VAL A 140 -11.62 12.03 -5.21
CA VAL A 140 -11.52 11.61 -3.80
C VAL A 140 -11.36 10.10 -3.61
N SER A 141 -11.67 9.32 -4.64
CA SER A 141 -11.37 7.89 -4.71
C SER A 141 -11.19 7.47 -6.16
N TYR A 142 -10.28 6.55 -6.43
CA TYR A 142 -10.01 6.08 -7.78
C TYR A 142 -9.59 4.62 -7.76
N SER A 143 -9.97 3.89 -8.80
CA SER A 143 -9.52 2.53 -9.08
C SER A 143 -9.23 2.43 -10.57
N LEU A 144 -8.07 1.89 -10.91
CA LEU A 144 -7.64 1.68 -12.30
C LEU A 144 -6.99 0.32 -12.43
N ALA A 145 -6.87 -0.16 -13.66
CA ALA A 145 -6.12 -1.36 -13.95
C ALA A 145 -4.63 -1.15 -13.64
N ASP A 146 -4.09 -2.01 -12.80
CA ASP A 146 -2.65 -2.10 -12.54
C ASP A 146 -1.95 -2.79 -13.70
N CYS A 147 -2.57 -3.83 -14.25
CA CYS A 147 -2.13 -4.47 -15.49
C CYS A 147 -3.28 -5.16 -16.22
N VAL A 148 -3.06 -5.44 -17.51
CA VAL A 148 -3.98 -6.20 -18.37
C VAL A 148 -3.21 -7.33 -19.04
N HIS A 149 -3.78 -8.53 -19.04
CA HIS A 149 -3.24 -9.69 -19.74
C HIS A 149 -4.35 -10.50 -20.43
N GLY A 150 -4.44 -10.42 -21.75
CA GLY A 150 -5.48 -11.11 -22.51
C GLY A 150 -6.87 -10.60 -22.15
N ASP A 151 -7.73 -11.50 -21.69
CA ASP A 151 -9.10 -11.20 -21.22
C ASP A 151 -9.21 -11.04 -19.70
N GLU A 152 -8.09 -10.85 -19.00
CA GLU A 152 -8.00 -10.68 -17.54
C GLU A 152 -7.25 -9.37 -17.17
N CYS A 153 -7.55 -8.82 -16.00
CA CYS A 153 -6.90 -7.61 -15.48
C CYS A 153 -6.79 -7.65 -13.95
N GLU A 154 -5.87 -6.85 -13.41
CA GLU A 154 -5.71 -6.61 -11.97
C GLU A 154 -6.02 -5.14 -11.69
N ILE A 155 -6.69 -4.83 -10.57
CA ILE A 155 -7.05 -3.44 -10.21
C ILE A 155 -6.46 -2.99 -8.88
N GLY A 156 -6.01 -1.75 -8.87
CA GLY A 156 -5.63 -1.01 -7.67
C GLY A 156 -6.77 -0.09 -7.22
N ILE A 157 -6.79 0.28 -5.94
CA ILE A 157 -7.72 1.30 -5.43
C ILE A 157 -7.10 2.17 -4.36
N GLN A 158 -7.49 3.44 -4.36
CA GLN A 158 -7.19 4.37 -3.27
C GLN A 158 -8.39 5.27 -2.99
N THR A 159 -8.53 5.66 -1.73
CA THR A 159 -9.45 6.71 -1.28
C THR A 159 -8.66 7.71 -0.45
N ILE A 160 -8.80 8.99 -0.77
CA ILE A 160 -8.21 10.10 -0.02
C ILE A 160 -8.69 10.04 1.42
N GLU A 161 -7.78 10.28 2.35
CA GLU A 161 -8.01 9.95 3.75
C GLU A 161 -9.25 10.62 4.35
N ALA A 162 -9.44 11.92 4.08
CA ALA A 162 -10.58 12.70 4.52
C ALA A 162 -11.94 12.11 4.06
N PHE A 163 -11.93 11.27 3.02
CA PHE A 163 -13.10 10.66 2.40
C PHE A 163 -13.26 9.16 2.67
N ARG A 164 -12.34 8.55 3.45
CA ARG A 164 -12.43 7.14 3.84
C ARG A 164 -13.64 6.88 4.76
N ARG A 165 -14.00 5.60 4.91
CA ARG A 165 -15.12 5.11 5.73
C ARG A 165 -16.53 5.58 5.30
N ARG A 166 -16.65 6.18 4.11
CA ARG A 166 -17.92 6.60 3.49
C ARG A 166 -18.43 5.60 2.42
N GLY A 167 -17.85 4.41 2.35
CA GLY A 167 -18.18 3.40 1.32
C GLY A 167 -17.59 3.65 -0.07
N LEU A 168 -16.88 4.77 -0.28
CA LEU A 168 -16.37 5.16 -1.59
C LEU A 168 -15.43 4.13 -2.21
N ALA A 169 -14.56 3.48 -1.43
CA ALA A 169 -13.70 2.42 -1.97
C ALA A 169 -14.53 1.27 -2.59
N THR A 170 -15.60 0.83 -1.92
CA THR A 170 -16.51 -0.18 -2.49
C THR A 170 -17.18 0.33 -3.75
N VAL A 171 -17.66 1.59 -3.75
CA VAL A 171 -18.32 2.19 -4.92
C VAL A 171 -17.38 2.25 -6.13
N THR A 172 -16.20 2.83 -5.94
CA THR A 172 -15.21 2.99 -7.01
C THR A 172 -14.72 1.64 -7.54
N ALA A 173 -14.41 0.68 -6.66
CA ALA A 173 -14.00 -0.65 -7.08
C ALA A 173 -15.10 -1.38 -7.86
N ALA A 174 -16.35 -1.35 -7.37
CA ALA A 174 -17.48 -1.98 -8.04
C ALA A 174 -17.77 -1.34 -9.41
N ALA A 175 -17.70 -0.02 -9.51
CA ALA A 175 -17.84 0.69 -10.79
C ALA A 175 -16.72 0.29 -11.76
N ASN A 176 -15.48 0.19 -11.29
CA ASN A 176 -14.35 -0.22 -12.12
C ASN A 176 -14.45 -1.68 -12.60
N VAL A 177 -14.88 -2.60 -11.74
CA VAL A 177 -15.18 -3.99 -12.13
C VAL A 177 -16.31 -4.02 -13.17
N GLU A 178 -17.39 -3.28 -12.96
CA GLU A 178 -18.49 -3.20 -13.94
C GLU A 178 -17.98 -2.69 -15.30
N ALA A 179 -17.13 -1.66 -15.31
CA ALA A 179 -16.51 -1.12 -16.52
C ALA A 179 -15.60 -2.15 -17.21
N ALA A 180 -14.79 -2.89 -16.45
CA ALA A 180 -13.95 -3.95 -16.98
C ALA A 180 -14.77 -5.04 -17.69
N LEU A 181 -15.82 -5.55 -17.03
CA LEU A 181 -16.69 -6.58 -17.58
C LEU A 181 -17.40 -6.10 -18.85
N LYS A 182 -17.86 -4.85 -18.89
CA LYS A 182 -18.45 -4.24 -20.10
C LYS A 182 -17.47 -4.09 -21.25
N LYS A 183 -16.18 -3.86 -20.96
CA LYS A 183 -15.10 -3.83 -21.96
C LYS A 183 -14.70 -5.22 -22.46
N GLY A 184 -15.26 -6.29 -21.88
CA GLY A 184 -15.07 -7.67 -22.34
C GLY A 184 -14.03 -8.47 -21.53
N PHE A 185 -13.52 -7.93 -20.42
CA PHE A 185 -12.71 -8.71 -19.49
C PHE A 185 -13.58 -9.77 -18.81
N ARG A 186 -13.08 -11.00 -18.72
CA ARG A 186 -13.78 -12.15 -18.11
C ARG A 186 -13.47 -12.28 -16.61
N LEU A 187 -12.38 -11.68 -16.17
CA LEU A 187 -11.87 -11.83 -14.81
C LEU A 187 -11.14 -10.55 -14.36
N VAL A 188 -11.49 -10.07 -13.18
CA VAL A 188 -10.79 -8.98 -12.50
C VAL A 188 -10.14 -9.52 -11.23
N GLY A 189 -8.86 -9.28 -11.04
CA GLY A 189 -8.10 -9.66 -9.88
C GLY A 189 -7.83 -8.49 -8.93
N TRP A 190 -7.56 -8.84 -7.68
CA TRP A 190 -7.24 -7.91 -6.60
C TRP A 190 -6.24 -8.56 -5.65
N HIS A 191 -5.15 -7.86 -5.37
CA HIS A 191 -4.13 -8.30 -4.43
C HIS A 191 -4.17 -7.48 -3.14
N THR A 192 -3.96 -8.12 -2.00
CA THR A 192 -3.87 -7.41 -0.71
C THR A 192 -3.00 -8.17 0.29
N HIS A 193 -2.49 -7.47 1.30
CA HIS A 193 -1.80 -8.11 2.42
C HIS A 193 -2.80 -8.85 3.32
N ASP A 194 -2.36 -9.94 3.94
CA ASP A 194 -3.17 -10.71 4.88
C ASP A 194 -3.54 -9.93 6.16
N TYR A 195 -2.73 -8.95 6.56
CA TYR A 195 -3.03 -8.04 7.66
C TYR A 195 -3.97 -6.90 7.28
N ASN A 196 -4.25 -6.68 5.99
CA ASN A 196 -5.10 -5.57 5.53
C ASN A 196 -6.59 -5.98 5.48
N GLU A 197 -7.19 -6.18 6.64
CA GLU A 197 -8.60 -6.56 6.76
C GLU A 197 -9.56 -5.58 6.06
N ALA A 198 -9.23 -4.28 6.05
CA ALA A 198 -10.07 -3.26 5.43
C ALA A 198 -10.16 -3.44 3.90
N SER A 199 -9.03 -3.77 3.27
CA SER A 199 -8.97 -4.09 1.84
C SER A 199 -9.70 -5.40 1.55
N GLN A 200 -9.49 -6.45 2.35
CA GLN A 200 -10.20 -7.75 2.22
C GLN A 200 -11.72 -7.59 2.26
N LYS A 201 -12.23 -6.90 3.30
CA LYS A 201 -13.68 -6.63 3.45
C LYS A 201 -14.23 -5.78 2.32
N THR A 202 -13.42 -4.90 1.73
CA THR A 202 -13.83 -4.09 0.57
C THR A 202 -13.96 -4.96 -0.68
N ALA A 203 -12.97 -5.81 -0.97
CA ALA A 203 -13.00 -6.74 -2.09
C ALA A 203 -14.20 -7.70 -1.99
N GLU A 204 -14.38 -8.34 -0.84
CA GLU A 204 -15.49 -9.28 -0.59
C GLU A 204 -16.86 -8.61 -0.76
N LYS A 205 -17.01 -7.36 -0.28
CA LYS A 205 -18.26 -6.59 -0.44
C LYS A 205 -18.58 -6.25 -1.91
N VAL A 206 -17.56 -6.06 -2.75
CA VAL A 206 -17.74 -5.81 -4.19
C VAL A 206 -18.19 -7.08 -4.93
N GLY A 207 -17.89 -8.26 -4.40
CA GLY A 207 -18.17 -9.55 -5.03
C GLY A 207 -16.94 -10.37 -5.39
N PHE A 208 -15.74 -9.93 -4.99
CA PHE A 208 -14.54 -10.73 -5.14
C PHE A 208 -14.56 -11.95 -4.21
N VAL A 209 -14.00 -13.06 -4.68
CA VAL A 209 -13.84 -14.30 -3.92
C VAL A 209 -12.36 -14.63 -3.80
N LEU A 210 -11.91 -15.03 -2.60
CA LEU A 210 -10.54 -15.45 -2.37
C LEU A 210 -10.20 -16.66 -3.26
N GLU A 211 -9.17 -16.52 -4.10
CA GLU A 211 -8.66 -17.61 -4.94
C GLU A 211 -7.46 -18.30 -4.31
N ARG A 212 -6.46 -17.54 -3.84
CA ARG A 212 -5.29 -18.12 -3.18
C ARG A 212 -4.66 -17.19 -2.15
N ARG A 213 -3.88 -17.81 -1.27
CA ARG A 213 -2.88 -17.18 -0.42
C ARG A 213 -1.50 -17.54 -0.95
N TYR A 214 -0.59 -16.59 -0.94
CA TYR A 214 0.77 -16.81 -1.42
C TYR A 214 1.73 -15.89 -0.67
N THR A 215 3.01 -16.24 -0.71
CA THR A 215 4.07 -15.47 -0.06
C THR A 215 4.94 -14.83 -1.14
N GLN A 216 5.15 -13.53 -1.00
CA GLN A 216 6.23 -12.81 -1.67
C GLN A 216 7.31 -12.48 -0.65
N TYR A 217 8.44 -12.02 -1.17
CA TYR A 217 9.55 -11.55 -0.38
C TYR A 217 9.87 -10.13 -0.80
N GLU A 218 10.27 -9.31 0.15
CA GLU A 218 10.70 -7.95 -0.16
C GLU A 218 12.00 -7.57 0.53
N CYS A 219 12.81 -6.81 -0.18
CA CYS A 219 13.98 -6.13 0.36
C CYS A 219 13.83 -4.63 0.12
N HIS A 220 13.83 -3.84 1.20
CA HIS A 220 13.83 -2.39 1.08
C HIS A 220 15.24 -1.91 0.83
N ARG A 221 15.41 -0.85 0.03
CA ARG A 221 16.73 -0.27 -0.26
C ARG A 221 17.31 0.47 0.95
N PHE A 222 16.50 1.25 1.66
CA PHE A 222 16.94 2.03 2.82
C PHE A 222 16.88 1.24 4.12
N GLU A 223 17.97 1.27 4.91
CA GLU A 223 18.16 0.35 6.05
C GLU A 223 17.14 0.58 7.15
N ALA A 224 16.94 1.83 7.51
CA ALA A 224 15.97 2.16 8.53
C ALA A 224 14.54 1.78 8.11
N VAL A 225 14.21 1.87 6.81
CA VAL A 225 12.91 1.44 6.28
C VAL A 225 12.78 -0.08 6.35
N HIS A 226 13.79 -0.84 5.94
CA HIS A 226 13.78 -2.31 6.06
C HIS A 226 13.62 -2.78 7.51
N ILE A 227 14.31 -2.11 8.45
CA ILE A 227 14.17 -2.38 9.89
C ILE A 227 12.75 -2.01 10.35
N ALA A 228 12.23 -0.83 9.97
CA ALA A 228 10.88 -0.40 10.33
C ALA A 228 9.79 -1.37 9.83
N GLU A 229 9.95 -1.89 8.62
CA GLU A 229 9.08 -2.90 7.99
C GLU A 229 9.14 -4.25 8.71
N THR A 230 10.29 -4.59 9.31
CA THR A 230 10.39 -5.72 10.23
C THR A 230 9.60 -5.44 11.52
N GLY A 231 9.67 -4.22 12.05
CA GLY A 231 8.87 -3.77 13.20
C GLY A 231 7.35 -3.83 12.95
N LEU A 232 6.90 -3.44 11.76
CA LEU A 232 5.50 -3.52 11.32
C LEU A 232 4.96 -4.97 11.40
N ARG A 233 5.75 -5.93 10.90
CA ARG A 233 5.37 -7.35 10.93
C ARG A 233 5.29 -7.88 12.35
N LEU A 234 6.30 -7.61 13.17
CA LEU A 234 6.31 -7.98 14.59
C LEU A 234 5.11 -7.38 15.34
N TYR A 235 4.71 -6.15 15.00
CA TYR A 235 3.52 -5.51 15.55
C TYR A 235 2.26 -6.32 15.21
N PHE A 236 2.03 -6.67 13.93
CA PHE A 236 0.86 -7.46 13.53
C PHE A 236 0.87 -8.90 14.05
N GLU A 237 2.05 -9.47 14.31
CA GLU A 237 2.20 -10.76 15.00
C GLU A 237 1.96 -10.70 16.52
N GLY A 238 1.71 -9.51 17.08
CA GLY A 238 1.52 -9.29 18.51
C GLY A 238 2.81 -9.34 19.34
N LYS A 239 3.98 -9.36 18.69
CA LYS A 239 5.31 -9.34 19.33
C LYS A 239 5.74 -7.91 19.66
N HIS A 240 4.88 -7.19 20.39
CA HIS A 240 5.01 -5.74 20.61
C HIS A 240 6.35 -5.31 21.22
N GLN A 241 6.90 -6.07 22.16
CA GLN A 241 8.20 -5.75 22.77
C GLN A 241 9.34 -5.77 21.73
N MET A 242 9.38 -6.80 20.89
CA MET A 242 10.37 -6.91 19.81
C MET A 242 10.15 -5.83 18.75
N ALA A 243 8.88 -5.51 18.44
CA ALA A 243 8.55 -4.43 17.53
C ALA A 243 9.08 -3.08 18.02
N ALA A 244 8.92 -2.77 19.33
CA ALA A 244 9.43 -1.54 19.92
C ALA A 244 10.96 -1.44 19.79
N GLU A 245 11.69 -2.49 20.18
CA GLU A 245 13.16 -2.56 20.03
C GLU A 245 13.60 -2.38 18.57
N THR A 246 12.84 -2.97 17.64
CA THR A 246 13.09 -2.86 16.20
C THR A 246 12.88 -1.44 15.69
N PHE A 247 11.81 -0.75 16.12
CA PHE A 247 11.58 0.65 15.76
C PHE A 247 12.66 1.58 16.32
N GLU A 248 13.12 1.38 17.55
CA GLU A 248 14.23 2.18 18.12
C GLU A 248 15.53 1.98 17.33
N LYS A 249 15.78 0.77 16.83
CA LYS A 249 16.89 0.52 15.90
C LYS A 249 16.69 1.30 14.59
N ALA A 250 15.50 1.29 14.01
CA ALA A 250 15.21 2.07 12.80
C ALA A 250 15.43 3.58 13.01
N PHE A 251 15.00 4.13 14.15
CA PHE A 251 15.23 5.53 14.50
C PHE A 251 16.73 5.87 14.63
N THR A 252 17.51 4.96 15.22
CA THR A 252 18.96 5.10 15.34
C THR A 252 19.65 5.08 13.97
N THR A 253 19.17 4.24 13.04
CA THR A 253 19.68 4.19 11.66
C THR A 253 19.31 5.45 10.86
N GLY A 254 18.13 6.04 11.11
CA GLY A 254 17.70 7.31 10.52
C GLY A 254 17.16 7.21 9.09
N GLY A 255 16.39 8.22 8.66
CA GLY A 255 15.77 8.25 7.33
C GLY A 255 14.46 7.47 7.21
N VAL A 256 13.68 7.41 8.29
CA VAL A 256 12.30 6.88 8.29
C VAL A 256 11.28 8.01 8.23
N ASP A 257 10.12 7.71 7.65
CA ASP A 257 9.01 8.66 7.50
C ASP A 257 8.11 8.73 8.74
N ALA A 258 7.22 9.73 8.77
CA ALA A 258 6.28 10.00 9.86
C ALA A 258 5.41 8.78 10.26
N TRP A 259 5.08 7.91 9.30
CA TRP A 259 4.27 6.72 9.56
C TRP A 259 4.95 5.73 10.51
N VAL A 260 6.30 5.64 10.48
CA VAL A 260 7.06 4.74 11.35
C VAL A 260 6.95 5.18 12.80
N TYR A 261 7.04 6.49 13.06
CA TYR A 261 6.84 7.06 14.39
C TYR A 261 5.41 6.86 14.89
N SER A 262 4.41 7.09 14.04
CA SER A 262 3.00 6.86 14.41
C SER A 262 2.74 5.39 14.76
N LEU A 263 3.31 4.46 13.99
CA LEU A 263 3.17 3.04 14.24
C LEU A 263 3.89 2.60 15.51
N ALA A 264 5.13 3.05 15.73
CA ALA A 264 5.87 2.79 16.96
C ALA A 264 5.14 3.35 18.18
N ALA A 265 4.49 4.52 18.07
CA ALA A 265 3.66 5.05 19.13
C ALA A 265 2.51 4.11 19.52
N ARG A 266 1.87 3.45 18.54
CA ARG A 266 0.84 2.43 18.81
C ARG A 266 1.42 1.26 19.61
N VAL A 267 2.60 0.80 19.24
CA VAL A 267 3.32 -0.27 19.97
C VAL A 267 3.56 0.14 21.42
N TYR A 268 4.11 1.34 21.66
CA TYR A 268 4.38 1.82 23.02
C TYR A 268 3.09 2.07 23.81
N ALA A 269 2.02 2.51 23.18
CA ALA A 269 0.71 2.63 23.81
C ALA A 269 0.19 1.27 24.29
N ILE A 270 0.27 0.22 23.47
CA ILE A 270 -0.09 -1.16 23.84
C ILE A 270 0.76 -1.67 25.01
N LEU A 271 2.05 -1.34 25.03
CA LEU A 271 2.98 -1.69 26.11
C LEU A 271 2.75 -0.87 27.40
N GLY A 272 1.83 0.09 27.39
CA GLY A 272 1.54 0.96 28.53
C GLY A 272 2.57 2.05 28.79
N ASN A 273 3.49 2.30 27.86
CA ASN A 273 4.47 3.38 27.94
C ASN A 273 3.90 4.66 27.31
N THR A 274 3.03 5.33 28.07
CA THR A 274 2.31 6.53 27.63
C THR A 274 3.25 7.65 27.19
N ASP A 275 4.29 7.94 27.97
CA ASP A 275 5.20 9.06 27.71
C ASP A 275 5.90 8.90 26.36
N ARG A 276 6.47 7.71 26.10
CA ARG A 276 7.14 7.43 24.82
C ARG A 276 6.18 7.43 23.65
N ALA A 277 4.95 6.91 23.83
CA ALA A 277 3.94 6.92 22.78
C ALA A 277 3.55 8.35 22.37
N LEU A 278 3.35 9.25 23.34
CA LEU A 278 3.02 10.66 23.09
C LEU A 278 4.18 11.41 22.43
N GLU A 279 5.42 11.16 22.89
CA GLU A 279 6.63 11.72 22.28
C GLU A 279 6.72 11.36 20.79
N LEU A 280 6.57 10.07 20.45
CA LEU A 280 6.64 9.60 19.07
C LEU A 280 5.50 10.16 18.19
N LEU A 281 4.30 10.34 18.75
CA LEU A 281 3.20 11.02 18.03
C LEU A 281 3.54 12.48 17.74
N HIS A 282 4.15 13.20 18.70
CA HIS A 282 4.61 14.57 18.44
C HIS A 282 5.61 14.62 17.30
N VAL A 283 6.62 13.72 17.30
CA VAL A 283 7.60 13.61 16.22
C VAL A 283 6.91 13.34 14.88
N ALA A 284 5.99 12.37 14.82
CA ALA A 284 5.24 12.07 13.59
C ALA A 284 4.52 13.33 13.07
N ILE A 285 3.84 14.07 13.94
CA ILE A 285 3.07 15.27 13.58
C ILE A 285 3.98 16.40 13.12
N ASP A 286 5.14 16.59 13.76
CA ASP A 286 6.15 17.57 13.35
C ASP A 286 6.72 17.23 11.96
N MET A 287 6.76 15.95 11.60
CA MET A 287 7.11 15.44 10.27
C MET A 287 5.94 15.46 9.27
N GLY A 288 4.82 16.10 9.61
CA GLY A 288 3.67 16.24 8.70
C GLY A 288 2.64 15.12 8.78
N TRP A 289 2.67 14.25 9.81
CA TRP A 289 1.64 13.24 9.98
C TRP A 289 0.25 13.87 10.03
N ALA A 290 -0.58 13.48 9.06
CA ALA A 290 -1.94 13.96 8.86
C ALA A 290 -2.99 12.86 9.07
N ASN A 291 -2.58 11.63 9.41
CA ASN A 291 -3.50 10.50 9.39
C ASN A 291 -4.39 10.44 10.64
N ILE A 292 -5.56 11.08 10.56
CA ILE A 292 -6.55 11.17 11.64
C ILE A 292 -7.03 9.77 12.01
N GLN A 293 -7.24 8.89 11.02
CA GLN A 293 -7.80 7.56 11.29
C GLN A 293 -6.84 6.71 12.12
N ALA A 294 -5.57 6.68 11.73
CA ALA A 294 -4.52 5.97 12.45
C ALA A 294 -4.31 6.57 13.85
N THR A 295 -4.42 7.90 13.98
CA THR A 295 -4.38 8.58 15.28
C THR A 295 -5.59 8.22 16.17
N GLN A 296 -6.72 7.83 15.58
CA GLN A 296 -7.92 7.37 16.29
C GLN A 296 -7.98 5.84 16.45
N HIS A 297 -6.89 5.11 16.21
CA HIS A 297 -6.87 3.66 16.40
C HIS A 297 -7.16 3.28 17.87
N ALA A 298 -7.69 2.09 18.08
CA ALA A 298 -8.00 1.55 19.41
C ALA A 298 -6.74 1.32 20.27
N ASP A 299 -5.57 1.16 19.64
CA ASP A 299 -4.29 0.98 20.34
C ASP A 299 -3.94 2.16 21.25
N PHE A 300 -4.51 3.33 20.96
CA PHE A 300 -4.33 4.54 21.74
C PHE A 300 -5.40 4.76 22.81
N ASP A 301 -6.31 3.80 23.05
CA ASP A 301 -7.43 3.96 23.99
C ASP A 301 -6.97 4.39 25.40
N ASN A 302 -5.80 3.91 25.85
CA ASN A 302 -5.20 4.31 27.13
C ASN A 302 -4.64 5.74 27.14
N LEU A 303 -4.31 6.31 25.98
CA LEU A 303 -3.80 7.68 25.86
C LEU A 303 -4.92 8.72 25.79
N ARG A 304 -6.15 8.32 25.42
CA ARG A 304 -7.27 9.24 25.18
C ARG A 304 -7.70 10.05 26.41
N LEU A 305 -7.35 9.57 27.59
CA LEU A 305 -7.63 10.25 28.86
C LEU A 305 -6.52 11.24 29.24
N SER A 306 -5.39 11.27 28.53
CA SER A 306 -4.35 12.28 28.75
C SER A 306 -4.84 13.66 28.29
N PRO A 307 -4.62 14.73 29.08
CA PRO A 307 -4.88 16.11 28.65
C PRO A 307 -4.18 16.49 27.33
N GLU A 308 -3.05 15.85 27.02
CA GLU A 308 -2.26 16.14 25.82
C GLU A 308 -2.90 15.56 24.55
N TRP A 309 -3.77 14.56 24.70
CA TRP A 309 -4.37 13.85 23.57
C TRP A 309 -5.22 14.76 22.69
N GLU A 310 -6.04 15.63 23.29
CA GLU A 310 -6.89 16.56 22.52
C GLU A 310 -6.06 17.55 21.70
N VAL A 311 -4.93 17.99 22.26
CA VAL A 311 -3.99 18.89 21.58
C VAL A 311 -3.34 18.18 20.38
N LEU A 312 -2.88 16.94 20.57
CA LEU A 312 -2.31 16.09 19.52
C LEU A 312 -3.30 15.89 18.36
N VAL A 313 -4.53 15.48 18.66
CA VAL A 313 -5.58 15.28 17.65
C VAL A 313 -5.89 16.59 16.91
N GLY A 314 -5.92 17.72 17.61
CA GLY A 314 -6.08 19.03 16.99
C GLY A 314 -4.98 19.36 15.99
N ARG A 315 -3.73 18.99 16.30
CA ARG A 315 -2.58 19.18 15.40
C ARG A 315 -2.63 18.27 14.17
N VAL A 316 -2.99 16.99 14.33
CA VAL A 316 -3.16 16.07 13.18
C VAL A 316 -4.23 16.60 12.23
N LYS A 317 -5.38 17.04 12.76
CA LYS A 317 -6.44 17.65 11.95
C LYS A 317 -5.98 18.89 11.19
N LYS A 318 -5.12 19.71 11.81
CA LYS A 318 -4.53 20.88 11.16
C LYS A 318 -3.58 20.50 10.02
N ASN A 319 -2.80 19.43 10.17
CA ASN A 319 -1.97 18.91 9.08
C ASN A 319 -2.86 18.38 7.95
N ALA A 320 -3.87 17.57 8.25
CA ALA A 320 -4.79 17.02 7.26
C ALA A 320 -5.54 18.09 6.45
N ALA A 321 -5.87 19.24 7.06
CA ALA A 321 -6.52 20.35 6.39
C ALA A 321 -5.59 21.18 5.48
N LYS A 322 -4.27 20.96 5.52
CA LYS A 322 -3.31 21.58 4.60
C LYS A 322 -3.04 20.73 3.37
N ASP A 323 -3.26 19.43 3.49
CA ASP A 323 -3.05 18.43 2.44
C ASP A 323 -4.34 18.13 1.66
N SER A 324 -5.39 18.91 1.92
CA SER A 324 -6.75 18.85 1.33
C SER A 324 -7.07 20.14 0.60
#